data_AF-A0A5B2Z9N8-F1
#
_entry.id   AF-A0A5B2Z9N8-F1
#
_cell.length_a   1.000
_cell.length_b   1.000
_cell.length_c   1.000
_cell.angle_alpha   90.00
_cell.angle_beta   90.00
_cell.angle_gamma   90.00
#
_symmetry.space_group_name_H-M   'P 1'
#
loop_
_entity.id
_entity.type
_entity.pdbx_description
1 polymer ?
#
loop_
_entity_poly.entity_id
_entity_poly.type
_entity_poly.pdbx_seq_one_letter_code
_entity_poly.pdbx_strand_id
1 'polypeptide(L)'
;MRIHRKQPTITRAVQAGFSLIELMIALLIGLLVVAAAGGVFISNKRVYNASETVNRIQEGIRVGFELMSRDIREAGGNPCSASAPVINQMTSGGNDWWANWGDGIRGYSGADAMPGTVAGMGVFGTGVGQRVAGTDAVEINSALGGGIRVVDHAQPSAVVQVTNQGDIQEDDILVICNMDYSFIFQVTALPSSNQIQHNSGTSLNCAQEFQYENPCTGTGASGAFGYCFVPGATPSAQCDGFGRGPAYVARVGSVRWYVGNNARGGRSLYRATISNRSNTNTPDTLHEVYEVVEGIEDLTVTYLEAGENTYTAPAGVADWGQVVAVRIRLDMVGTEGALTASEIQGTDGQVLGRTLTHVVQLRNREAVL
;
A
#
# COMPACT_ATOMS: atom_id res chain seq x y z
N MET A 1 102.20 -29.95 32.76
CA MET A 1 100.90 -29.85 33.44
C MET A 1 99.81 -29.94 32.37
N ARG A 2 99.25 -31.15 32.11
CA ARG A 2 98.25 -31.38 31.05
C ARG A 2 96.85 -31.27 31.66
N ILE A 3 96.06 -30.30 31.19
CA ILE A 3 94.68 -30.07 31.60
C ILE A 3 93.78 -31.01 30.77
N HIS A 4 93.14 -32.00 31.42
CA HIS A 4 92.11 -32.81 30.79
C HIS A 4 90.77 -32.07 30.76
N ARG A 5 90.34 -31.66 29.56
CA ARG A 5 89.02 -31.10 29.29
C ARG A 5 88.01 -32.25 29.22
N LYS A 6 87.08 -32.34 30.18
CA LYS A 6 85.95 -33.30 30.12
C LYS A 6 85.03 -32.90 28.97
N GLN A 7 84.80 -33.80 28.02
CA GLN A 7 83.77 -33.64 26.99
C GLN A 7 82.38 -33.89 27.60
N PRO A 8 81.34 -33.12 27.23
CA PRO A 8 79.98 -33.38 27.68
C PRO A 8 79.41 -34.60 26.96
N THR A 9 78.96 -35.59 27.72
CA THR A 9 78.20 -36.73 27.23
C THR A 9 76.79 -36.26 26.85
N ILE A 10 76.47 -36.28 25.55
CA ILE A 10 75.10 -36.13 25.08
C ILE A 10 74.36 -37.43 25.41
N THR A 11 73.58 -37.42 26.49
CA THR A 11 72.64 -38.50 26.78
C THR A 11 71.58 -38.52 25.68
N ARG A 12 71.58 -39.57 24.86
CA ARG A 12 70.46 -39.86 23.95
C ARG A 12 69.23 -40.12 24.82
N ALA A 13 68.25 -39.22 24.77
CA ALA A 13 66.92 -39.50 25.28
C ALA A 13 66.39 -40.72 24.51
N VAL A 14 66.17 -41.82 25.20
CA VAL A 14 65.54 -43.01 24.65
C VAL A 14 64.09 -42.61 24.33
N GLN A 15 63.70 -42.60 23.05
CA GLN A 15 62.30 -42.51 22.68
C GLN A 15 61.61 -43.76 23.25
N ALA A 16 60.84 -43.59 24.32
CA ALA A 16 59.88 -44.60 24.74
C ALA A 16 58.86 -44.74 23.60
N GLY A 17 58.79 -45.93 22.99
CA GLY A 17 57.77 -46.22 21.98
C GLY A 17 56.39 -46.20 22.62
N PHE A 18 55.42 -45.57 21.94
CA PHE A 18 54.04 -45.52 22.41
C PHE A 18 53.45 -46.93 22.48
N SER A 19 52.73 -47.22 23.56
CA SER A 19 51.95 -48.46 23.64
C SER A 19 50.76 -48.41 22.67
N LEU A 20 50.33 -49.57 22.16
CA LEU A 20 49.16 -49.66 21.30
C LEU A 20 47.90 -49.11 22.00
N ILE A 21 47.84 -49.24 23.33
CA ILE A 21 46.78 -48.70 24.17
C ILE A 21 46.81 -47.16 24.24
N GLU A 22 47.98 -46.52 24.34
CA GLU A 22 48.08 -45.05 24.28
C GLU A 22 47.61 -44.50 22.95
N LEU A 23 47.92 -45.19 21.84
CA LEU A 23 47.49 -44.78 20.51
C LEU A 23 45.97 -44.90 20.33
N MET A 24 45.36 -45.95 20.89
CA MET A 24 43.90 -46.11 20.91
C MET A 24 43.21 -45.04 21.76
N ILE A 25 43.75 -44.75 22.95
CA ILE A 25 43.21 -43.71 23.85
C ILE A 25 43.35 -42.33 23.20
N ALA A 26 44.50 -42.01 22.60
CA ALA A 26 44.73 -40.73 21.93
C ALA A 26 43.77 -40.51 20.75
N LEU A 27 43.52 -41.53 19.94
CA LEU A 27 42.55 -41.48 18.83
C LEU A 27 41.12 -41.29 19.35
N LEU A 28 40.74 -42.01 20.40
CA LEU A 28 39.40 -41.92 20.99
C LEU A 28 39.14 -40.53 21.57
N ILE A 29 40.11 -39.97 22.31
CA ILE A 29 40.02 -38.60 22.83
C ILE A 29 40.01 -37.58 21.68
N GLY A 30 40.86 -37.75 20.67
CA GLY A 30 40.90 -36.89 19.49
C GLY A 30 39.56 -36.83 18.76
N LEU A 31 38.92 -37.99 18.56
CA LEU A 31 37.59 -38.09 17.96
C LEU A 31 36.53 -37.35 18.79
N LEU A 32 36.56 -37.54 20.12
CA LEU A 32 35.60 -36.91 21.03
C LEU A 32 35.73 -35.39 21.02
N VAL A 33 36.95 -34.87 21.00
CA VAL A 33 37.22 -33.42 20.91
C VAL A 33 36.75 -32.85 19.58
N VAL A 34 37.04 -33.52 18.45
CA VAL A 34 36.57 -33.10 17.13
C VAL A 34 35.05 -33.13 17.05
N ALA A 35 34.40 -34.15 17.60
CA ALA A 35 32.95 -34.23 17.65
C ALA A 35 32.33 -33.10 18.49
N ALA A 36 32.90 -32.80 19.66
CA ALA A 36 32.46 -31.70 20.50
C ALA A 36 32.63 -30.34 19.81
N ALA A 37 33.80 -30.08 19.20
CA ALA A 37 34.05 -28.86 18.44
C ALA A 37 33.12 -28.73 17.22
N GLY A 38 32.86 -29.84 16.52
CA GLY A 38 31.90 -29.90 15.43
C GLY A 38 30.47 -29.55 15.88
N GLY A 39 30.05 -30.06 17.04
CA GLY A 39 28.77 -29.71 17.65
C GLY A 39 28.64 -28.20 17.93
N VAL A 40 29.67 -27.58 18.50
CA VAL A 40 29.71 -26.14 18.76
C VAL A 40 29.64 -25.33 17.46
N PHE A 41 30.41 -25.73 16.43
CA PHE A 41 30.40 -25.05 15.13
C PHE A 41 29.02 -25.09 14.46
N ILE A 42 28.36 -26.25 14.45
CA ILE A 42 27.01 -26.41 13.91
C ILE A 42 26.01 -25.55 14.69
N SER A 43 26.11 -25.53 16.02
CA SER A 43 25.27 -24.69 16.88
C SER A 43 25.45 -23.20 16.57
N ASN A 44 26.69 -22.72 16.46
CA ASN A 44 26.98 -21.32 16.14
C ASN A 44 26.46 -20.94 14.75
N LYS A 45 26.63 -21.82 13.75
CA LYS A 45 26.09 -21.60 12.41
C LYS A 45 24.57 -21.48 12.41
N ARG A 46 23.86 -22.34 13.16
CA ARG A 46 22.40 -22.26 13.31
C ARG A 46 21.97 -20.95 13.94
N VAL A 47 22.63 -20.51 15.01
CA VAL A 47 22.33 -19.22 15.68
C VAL A 47 22.59 -18.03 14.76
N TYR A 48 23.67 -18.06 13.98
CA TYR A 48 23.99 -17.02 13.00
C TYR A 48 22.89 -16.90 11.94
N ASN A 49 22.49 -18.01 11.34
CA ASN A 49 21.44 -18.04 10.33
C ASN A 49 20.08 -17.60 10.90
N ALA A 50 19.72 -18.05 12.09
CA ALA A 50 18.49 -17.61 12.76
C ALA A 50 18.49 -16.09 13.02
N SER A 51 19.63 -15.53 13.40
CA SER A 51 19.79 -14.08 13.60
C SER A 51 19.64 -13.31 12.28
N GLU A 52 20.24 -13.81 11.20
CA GLU A 52 20.10 -13.23 9.85
C GLU A 52 18.64 -13.26 9.37
N THR A 53 17.94 -14.38 9.53
CA THR A 53 16.52 -14.51 9.19
C THR A 53 15.66 -13.50 9.96
N VAL A 54 15.89 -13.35 11.27
CA VAL A 54 15.18 -12.35 12.08
C VAL A 54 15.48 -10.92 11.63
N ASN A 55 16.73 -10.62 11.26
CA ASN A 55 17.10 -9.30 10.75
C ASN A 55 16.37 -8.98 9.45
N ARG A 56 16.32 -9.93 8.51
CA ARG A 56 15.58 -9.79 7.24
C ARG A 56 14.09 -9.59 7.45
N ILE A 57 13.50 -10.36 8.37
CA ILE A 57 12.09 -10.19 8.76
C ILE A 57 11.84 -8.75 9.24
N GLN A 58 12.68 -8.24 10.14
CA GLN A 58 12.51 -6.89 10.68
C GLN A 58 12.71 -5.79 9.62
N GLU A 59 13.67 -5.97 8.72
CA GLU A 59 13.90 -5.04 7.62
C GLU A 59 12.70 -5.00 6.66
N GLY A 60 12.20 -6.16 6.24
CA GLY A 60 11.03 -6.27 5.38
C GLY A 60 9.78 -5.62 6.01
N ILE A 61 9.51 -5.91 7.28
CA ILE A 61 8.38 -5.30 8.00
C ILE A 61 8.52 -3.78 8.08
N ARG A 62 9.72 -3.26 8.35
CA ARG A 62 9.96 -1.80 8.40
C ARG A 62 9.63 -1.16 7.05
N VAL A 63 10.06 -1.76 5.94
CA VAL A 63 9.74 -1.26 4.59
C VAL A 63 8.24 -1.29 4.34
N GLY A 64 7.57 -2.40 4.67
CA GLY A 64 6.12 -2.53 4.53
C GLY A 64 5.36 -1.44 5.30
N PHE A 65 5.68 -1.24 6.58
CA PHE A 65 5.04 -0.20 7.38
C PHE A 65 5.33 1.22 6.90
N GLU A 66 6.56 1.53 6.49
CA GLU A 66 6.90 2.87 6.02
C GLU A 66 6.08 3.25 4.78
N LEU A 67 6.00 2.34 3.81
CA LEU A 67 5.25 2.56 2.58
C LEU A 67 3.74 2.62 2.83
N MET A 68 3.19 1.67 3.61
CA MET A 68 1.77 1.70 3.99
C MET A 68 1.41 2.97 4.75
N SER A 69 2.26 3.38 5.70
CA SER A 69 2.01 4.57 6.52
C SER A 69 2.02 5.84 5.67
N ARG A 70 2.90 5.91 4.67
CA ARG A 70 2.93 7.03 3.73
C ARG A 70 1.62 7.12 2.94
N ASP A 71 1.15 6.02 2.36
CA ASP A 71 -0.11 6.03 1.61
C ASP A 71 -1.29 6.36 2.54
N ILE A 72 -1.40 5.71 3.70
CA ILE A 72 -2.49 5.92 4.67
C ILE A 72 -2.52 7.37 5.18
N ARG A 73 -1.37 8.01 5.42
CA ARG A 73 -1.31 9.42 5.84
C ARG A 73 -1.94 10.35 4.81
N GLU A 74 -1.82 10.03 3.52
CA GLU A 74 -2.31 10.84 2.40
C GLU A 74 -3.76 10.49 1.99
N ALA A 75 -4.43 9.57 2.70
CA ALA A 75 -5.84 9.24 2.50
C ALA A 75 -6.72 10.50 2.47
N GLY A 76 -7.59 10.61 1.47
CA GLY A 76 -8.46 11.77 1.24
C GLY A 76 -7.74 13.01 0.70
N GLY A 77 -6.44 12.94 0.42
CA GLY A 77 -5.66 14.08 -0.07
C GLY A 77 -6.06 14.50 -1.48
N ASN A 78 -6.19 15.82 -1.69
CA ASN A 78 -6.44 16.41 -3.00
C ASN A 78 -5.71 17.77 -3.13
N PRO A 79 -5.58 18.36 -4.34
CA PRO A 79 -4.86 19.63 -4.55
C PRO A 79 -5.54 20.86 -3.94
N CYS A 80 -6.74 20.70 -3.37
CA CYS A 80 -7.59 21.74 -2.83
C CYS A 80 -7.77 21.53 -1.32
N SER A 81 -9.00 21.65 -0.81
CA SER A 81 -9.30 21.35 0.59
C SER A 81 -9.70 19.90 0.78
N ALA A 82 -9.11 19.23 1.77
CA ALA A 82 -9.56 17.92 2.24
C ALA A 82 -10.93 17.99 2.94
N SER A 83 -11.36 19.18 3.38
CA SER A 83 -12.65 19.41 4.02
C SER A 83 -13.78 19.72 3.02
N ALA A 84 -13.46 19.94 1.75
CA ALA A 84 -14.47 20.24 0.73
C ALA A 84 -15.31 18.97 0.50
N PRO A 85 -16.65 19.03 0.63
CA PRO A 85 -17.51 17.90 0.33
C PRO A 85 -17.24 17.35 -1.07
N VAL A 86 -17.07 16.04 -1.13
CA VAL A 86 -16.89 15.32 -2.39
C VAL A 86 -18.26 14.90 -2.90
N ILE A 87 -18.56 15.31 -4.13
CA ILE A 87 -19.78 14.97 -4.85
C ILE A 87 -19.40 14.05 -6.00
N ASN A 88 -20.03 12.88 -6.05
CA ASN A 88 -19.84 11.97 -7.16
C ASN A 88 -20.80 12.35 -8.30
N GLN A 89 -20.26 12.86 -9.42
CA GLN A 89 -21.04 13.20 -10.62
C GLN A 89 -21.23 12.00 -11.55
N MET A 90 -20.81 10.82 -11.14
CA MET A 90 -20.88 9.64 -11.97
C MET A 90 -21.97 8.71 -11.46
N THR A 91 -22.79 8.19 -12.38
CA THR A 91 -23.70 7.08 -12.07
C THR A 91 -22.86 5.84 -11.82
N SER A 92 -23.08 5.21 -10.66
CA SER A 92 -22.50 3.92 -10.32
C SER A 92 -22.92 2.86 -11.35
N GLY A 93 -21.95 2.31 -12.07
CA GLY A 93 -22.17 1.17 -12.95
C GLY A 93 -22.14 -0.13 -12.15
N GLY A 94 -21.80 -1.25 -12.79
CA GLY A 94 -21.46 -2.48 -12.06
C GLY A 94 -20.10 -2.44 -11.34
N ASN A 95 -19.33 -1.37 -11.52
CA ASN A 95 -18.01 -1.17 -10.93
C ASN A 95 -17.95 0.25 -10.36
N ASP A 96 -17.72 0.36 -9.05
CA ASP A 96 -17.92 1.58 -8.27
C ASP A 96 -16.73 1.87 -7.36
N TRP A 97 -15.50 1.53 -7.77
CA TRP A 97 -14.32 1.73 -6.92
C TRP A 97 -14.13 3.20 -6.50
N TRP A 98 -14.61 4.16 -7.29
CA TRP A 98 -14.62 5.59 -6.97
C TRP A 98 -15.81 6.04 -6.11
N ALA A 99 -16.84 5.22 -5.90
CA ALA A 99 -18.07 5.67 -5.23
C ALA A 99 -17.82 6.10 -3.79
N ASN A 100 -16.82 5.50 -3.14
CA ASN A 100 -16.41 5.82 -1.77
C ASN A 100 -15.11 6.64 -1.74
N TRP A 101 -14.75 7.31 -2.84
CA TRP A 101 -13.54 8.11 -2.89
C TRP A 101 -13.59 9.27 -1.90
N GLY A 102 -14.78 9.82 -1.64
CA GLY A 102 -15.00 10.87 -0.64
C GLY A 102 -14.63 10.46 0.78
N ASP A 103 -14.71 9.17 1.11
CA ASP A 103 -14.30 8.67 2.43
C ASP A 103 -12.78 8.75 2.62
N GLY A 104 -11.99 8.78 1.53
CA GLY A 104 -10.53 8.83 1.56
C GLY A 104 -9.85 7.51 1.96
N ILE A 105 -10.51 6.64 2.72
CA ILE A 105 -9.99 5.32 3.11
C ILE A 105 -11.15 4.33 3.27
N ARG A 106 -10.91 3.05 2.95
CA ARG A 106 -11.85 1.97 3.18
C ARG A 106 -11.14 0.67 3.53
N GLY A 107 -11.63 -0.01 4.56
CA GLY A 107 -11.16 -1.32 4.97
C GLY A 107 -12.06 -2.44 4.50
N TYR A 108 -11.48 -3.61 4.30
CA TYR A 108 -12.17 -4.81 3.87
C TYR A 108 -11.69 -5.96 4.75
N SER A 109 -12.62 -6.63 5.43
CA SER A 109 -12.27 -7.79 6.24
C SER A 109 -11.86 -8.97 5.36
N GLY A 110 -11.31 -10.03 5.96
CA GLY A 110 -10.92 -11.26 5.27
C GLY A 110 -11.97 -11.93 4.38
N ALA A 111 -13.26 -11.62 4.55
CA ALA A 111 -14.34 -12.14 3.70
C ALA A 111 -14.85 -11.11 2.67
N ASP A 112 -14.53 -9.83 2.84
CA ASP A 112 -15.08 -8.75 2.03
C ASP A 112 -14.27 -8.59 0.73
N ALA A 113 -14.94 -8.74 -0.41
CA ALA A 113 -14.34 -8.46 -1.70
C ALA A 113 -14.15 -6.95 -1.89
N MET A 114 -13.00 -6.57 -2.43
CA MET A 114 -12.77 -5.20 -2.89
C MET A 114 -13.49 -4.99 -4.24
N PRO A 115 -14.11 -3.83 -4.48
CA PRO A 115 -14.78 -3.55 -5.75
C PRO A 115 -13.76 -3.51 -6.90
N GLY A 116 -14.15 -3.95 -8.10
CA GLY A 116 -13.27 -3.95 -9.27
C GLY A 116 -13.49 -5.17 -10.16
N THR A 117 -13.16 -5.04 -11.43
CA THR A 117 -13.33 -6.05 -12.47
C THR A 117 -12.02 -6.63 -12.99
N VAL A 118 -10.87 -6.01 -12.69
CA VAL A 118 -9.55 -6.55 -13.07
C VAL A 118 -8.98 -7.55 -12.06
N ALA A 119 -8.61 -8.72 -12.58
CA ALA A 119 -7.94 -9.78 -11.83
C ALA A 119 -6.62 -9.30 -11.19
N GLY A 120 -6.39 -9.66 -9.93
CA GLY A 120 -5.18 -9.31 -9.20
C GLY A 120 -5.23 -8.00 -8.42
N MET A 121 -6.32 -7.21 -8.52
CA MET A 121 -6.49 -5.97 -7.75
C MET A 121 -7.08 -6.20 -6.35
N GLY A 122 -6.49 -7.08 -5.57
CA GLY A 122 -7.08 -7.50 -4.29
C GLY A 122 -8.28 -8.45 -4.45
N VAL A 123 -8.49 -8.99 -5.66
CA VAL A 123 -9.48 -10.04 -5.94
C VAL A 123 -9.03 -11.35 -5.28
N PHE A 124 -9.93 -12.02 -4.58
CA PHE A 124 -9.64 -13.30 -3.96
C PHE A 124 -9.28 -14.39 -4.99
N GLY A 125 -8.32 -15.23 -4.65
CA GLY A 125 -8.00 -16.41 -5.43
C GLY A 125 -6.69 -17.07 -5.01
N THR A 126 -6.25 -18.03 -5.82
CA THR A 126 -5.06 -18.88 -5.55
C THR A 126 -3.90 -18.59 -6.50
N GLY A 127 -4.10 -17.75 -7.52
CA GLY A 127 -3.08 -17.31 -8.45
C GLY A 127 -2.14 -16.27 -7.85
N VAL A 128 -0.98 -16.09 -8.49
CA VAL A 128 0.01 -15.09 -8.09
C VAL A 128 -0.60 -13.67 -8.10
N GLY A 129 -0.38 -12.91 -7.03
CA GLY A 129 -0.91 -11.55 -6.85
C GLY A 129 -2.40 -11.48 -6.49
N GLN A 130 -3.14 -12.61 -6.50
CA GLN A 130 -4.51 -12.65 -6.01
C GLN A 130 -4.52 -12.64 -4.49
N ARG A 131 -5.50 -11.93 -3.91
CA ARG A 131 -5.65 -11.77 -2.46
C ARG A 131 -5.99 -13.10 -1.81
N VAL A 132 -5.40 -13.32 -0.65
CA VAL A 132 -5.66 -14.51 0.17
C VAL A 132 -6.92 -14.30 0.98
N ALA A 133 -7.86 -15.26 0.90
CA ALA A 133 -9.07 -15.26 1.71
C ALA A 133 -8.74 -15.32 3.21
N GLY A 134 -9.49 -14.57 4.02
CA GLY A 134 -9.29 -14.47 5.47
C GLY A 134 -8.31 -13.38 5.91
N THR A 135 -7.60 -12.73 4.99
CA THR A 135 -6.68 -11.61 5.30
C THR A 135 -7.35 -10.26 5.04
N ASP A 136 -7.17 -9.28 5.92
CA ASP A 136 -7.74 -7.94 5.70
C ASP A 136 -7.05 -7.24 4.52
N ALA A 137 -7.69 -6.19 4.03
CA ALA A 137 -7.12 -5.29 3.06
C ALA A 137 -7.62 -3.86 3.28
N VAL A 138 -6.85 -2.89 2.78
CA VAL A 138 -7.18 -1.47 2.90
C VAL A 138 -7.01 -0.79 1.55
N GLU A 139 -7.94 0.10 1.24
CA GLU A 139 -7.96 0.98 0.08
C GLU A 139 -7.83 2.43 0.55
N ILE A 140 -6.92 3.15 -0.06
CA ILE A 140 -6.64 4.55 0.20
C ILE A 140 -7.01 5.31 -1.06
N ASN A 141 -7.95 6.24 -0.94
CA ASN A 141 -8.44 7.08 -2.02
C ASN A 141 -7.79 8.45 -1.93
N SER A 142 -7.18 8.92 -3.02
CA SER A 142 -6.59 10.26 -3.08
C SER A 142 -6.54 10.78 -4.51
N ALA A 143 -6.23 12.07 -4.65
CA ALA A 143 -5.86 12.60 -5.95
C ALA A 143 -4.42 12.19 -6.26
N LEU A 144 -4.17 11.75 -7.50
CA LEU A 144 -2.85 11.37 -7.98
C LEU A 144 -2.25 12.48 -8.84
N GLY A 145 -0.96 12.75 -8.64
CA GLY A 145 -0.20 13.74 -9.42
C GLY A 145 -0.43 15.18 -8.99
N GLY A 146 0.11 16.12 -9.77
CA GLY A 146 -0.07 17.56 -9.56
C GLY A 146 -1.40 18.06 -10.13
N GLY A 147 -1.98 19.09 -9.51
CA GLY A 147 -3.22 19.71 -9.98
C GLY A 147 -3.01 20.59 -11.21
N ILE A 148 -3.85 20.40 -12.22
CA ILE A 148 -4.01 21.30 -13.36
C ILE A 148 -4.91 22.45 -12.94
N ARG A 149 -4.48 23.69 -13.13
CA ARG A 149 -5.25 24.86 -12.70
C ARG A 149 -6.43 25.12 -13.65
N VAL A 150 -7.61 25.32 -13.07
CA VAL A 150 -8.79 25.82 -13.78
C VAL A 150 -8.62 27.32 -14.05
N VAL A 151 -8.87 27.74 -15.28
CA VAL A 151 -8.75 29.12 -15.73
C VAL A 151 -10.10 29.79 -15.79
N ASP A 152 -11.12 29.09 -16.27
CA ASP A 152 -12.47 29.62 -16.41
C ASP A 152 -13.52 28.50 -16.45
N HIS A 153 -14.63 28.75 -15.76
CA HIS A 153 -15.87 27.97 -15.77
C HIS A 153 -17.00 28.87 -15.24
N ALA A 154 -17.16 30.06 -15.83
CA ALA A 154 -18.14 31.07 -15.42
C ALA A 154 -19.58 30.82 -15.87
N GLN A 155 -19.81 29.74 -16.61
CA GLN A 155 -21.14 29.28 -16.99
C GLN A 155 -21.27 27.82 -16.61
N PRO A 156 -22.47 27.37 -16.19
CA PRO A 156 -22.71 25.96 -15.94
C PRO A 156 -22.72 25.22 -17.28
N SER A 157 -21.58 24.62 -17.63
CA SER A 157 -21.35 23.99 -18.93
C SER A 157 -20.63 22.65 -18.74
N ALA A 158 -20.56 21.87 -19.82
CA ALA A 158 -19.79 20.64 -19.83
C ALA A 158 -18.30 20.85 -20.15
N VAL A 159 -17.83 22.10 -20.27
CA VAL A 159 -16.45 22.39 -20.71
C VAL A 159 -15.76 23.28 -19.69
N VAL A 160 -14.69 22.75 -19.09
CA VAL A 160 -13.82 23.48 -18.17
C VAL A 160 -12.60 23.99 -18.92
N GLN A 161 -12.29 25.28 -18.79
CA GLN A 161 -11.03 25.84 -19.28
C GLN A 161 -9.94 25.61 -18.24
N VAL A 162 -8.82 25.05 -18.68
CA VAL A 162 -7.66 24.74 -17.83
C VAL A 162 -6.37 25.33 -18.40
N THR A 163 -5.30 25.37 -17.63
CA THR A 163 -4.01 25.90 -18.12
C THR A 163 -3.36 25.02 -19.17
N ASN A 164 -3.53 23.70 -19.08
CA ASN A 164 -3.14 22.67 -20.04
C ASN A 164 -3.84 21.35 -19.68
N GLN A 165 -3.85 20.36 -20.57
CA GLN A 165 -4.43 19.03 -20.29
C GLN A 165 -3.40 17.96 -19.87
N GLY A 166 -2.11 18.28 -19.83
CA GLY A 166 -1.05 17.30 -19.54
C GLY A 166 -1.16 16.05 -20.41
N ASP A 167 -1.25 14.89 -19.76
CA ASP A 167 -1.41 13.57 -20.35
C ASP A 167 -2.83 12.99 -20.14
N ILE A 168 -3.82 13.84 -19.84
CA ILE A 168 -5.23 13.44 -19.74
C ILE A 168 -5.71 12.88 -21.08
N GLN A 169 -6.50 11.82 -21.01
CA GLN A 169 -7.14 11.14 -22.13
C GLN A 169 -8.66 11.17 -21.98
N GLU A 170 -9.37 10.91 -23.08
CA GLU A 170 -10.81 10.64 -23.02
C GLU A 170 -11.06 9.40 -22.14
N ASP A 171 -12.22 9.37 -21.48
CA ASP A 171 -12.65 8.39 -20.49
C ASP A 171 -11.92 8.40 -19.14
N ASP A 172 -10.87 9.21 -18.95
CA ASP A 172 -10.20 9.37 -17.65
C ASP A 172 -11.20 9.82 -16.55
N ILE A 173 -11.01 9.30 -15.32
CA ILE A 173 -11.76 9.76 -14.14
C ILE A 173 -10.91 10.76 -13.38
N LEU A 174 -11.46 11.96 -13.20
CA LEU A 174 -10.79 13.09 -12.58
C LEU A 174 -11.61 13.60 -11.40
N VAL A 175 -10.94 14.38 -10.55
CA VAL A 175 -11.57 15.23 -9.55
C VAL A 175 -11.26 16.67 -9.89
N ILE A 176 -12.29 17.51 -9.93
CA ILE A 176 -12.15 18.96 -9.93
C ILE A 176 -12.53 19.49 -8.57
N CYS A 177 -11.75 20.38 -7.99
CA CYS A 177 -11.98 20.86 -6.65
C CYS A 177 -11.65 22.33 -6.47
N ASN A 178 -12.23 22.92 -5.44
CA ASN A 178 -11.76 24.15 -4.81
C ASN A 178 -11.92 24.03 -3.28
N MET A 179 -11.96 25.14 -2.54
CA MET A 179 -12.17 25.08 -1.09
C MET A 179 -13.60 24.74 -0.67
N ASP A 180 -14.57 24.85 -1.58
CA ASP A 180 -15.99 24.73 -1.27
C ASP A 180 -16.54 23.34 -1.63
N TYR A 181 -16.19 22.81 -2.81
CA TYR A 181 -16.63 21.50 -3.29
C TYR A 181 -15.55 20.77 -4.10
N SER A 182 -15.65 19.44 -4.14
CA SER A 182 -14.94 18.57 -5.06
C SER A 182 -15.93 17.72 -5.85
N PHE A 183 -15.68 17.53 -7.14
CA PHE A 183 -16.53 16.73 -8.02
C PHE A 183 -15.71 15.67 -8.73
N ILE A 184 -16.13 14.42 -8.61
CA ILE A 184 -15.57 13.30 -9.38
C ILE A 184 -16.37 13.17 -10.67
N PHE A 185 -15.68 13.13 -11.81
CA PHE A 185 -16.31 13.08 -13.13
C PHE A 185 -15.45 12.31 -14.14
N GLN A 186 -16.08 11.85 -15.22
CA GLN A 186 -15.43 11.24 -16.37
C GLN A 186 -15.18 12.29 -17.46
N VAL A 187 -13.99 12.30 -18.05
CA VAL A 187 -13.68 13.08 -19.25
C VAL A 187 -14.39 12.46 -20.45
N THR A 188 -15.15 13.24 -21.20
CA THR A 188 -15.84 12.78 -22.41
C THR A 188 -15.18 13.20 -23.71
N ALA A 189 -14.44 14.32 -23.69
CA ALA A 189 -13.69 14.80 -24.85
C ALA A 189 -12.61 15.80 -24.42
N LEU A 190 -11.64 16.02 -25.29
CA LEU A 190 -10.61 17.06 -25.15
C LEU A 190 -10.62 17.98 -26.39
N PRO A 191 -11.56 18.95 -26.48
CA PRO A 191 -11.78 19.72 -27.70
C PRO A 191 -10.59 20.58 -28.15
N SER A 192 -9.76 20.99 -27.21
CA SER A 192 -8.51 21.72 -27.43
C SER A 192 -7.53 21.43 -26.29
N SER A 193 -6.25 21.80 -26.45
CA SER A 193 -5.18 21.51 -25.48
C SER A 193 -5.35 22.12 -24.07
N ASN A 194 -6.39 22.93 -23.89
CA ASN A 194 -6.72 23.68 -22.67
C ASN A 194 -8.20 23.53 -22.27
N GLN A 195 -8.90 22.53 -22.80
CA GLN A 195 -10.30 22.27 -22.51
C GLN A 195 -10.53 20.81 -22.12
N ILE A 196 -11.22 20.61 -21.01
CA ILE A 196 -11.67 19.30 -20.56
C ILE A 196 -13.21 19.29 -20.63
N GLN A 197 -13.77 18.35 -21.39
CA GLN A 197 -15.21 18.17 -21.50
C GLN A 197 -15.71 17.00 -20.65
N HIS A 198 -16.88 17.14 -20.04
CA HIS A 198 -17.51 16.14 -19.16
C HIS A 198 -19.03 16.01 -19.37
N ASN A 199 -19.48 15.87 -20.62
CA ASN A 199 -20.91 15.75 -20.91
C ASN A 199 -21.56 14.54 -20.21
N SER A 200 -22.88 14.59 -20.00
CA SER A 200 -23.71 13.42 -19.68
C SER A 200 -24.20 12.71 -20.96
N GLY A 201 -24.91 11.60 -20.79
CA GLY A 201 -25.55 10.86 -21.88
C GLY A 201 -24.91 9.50 -22.09
N THR A 202 -23.92 9.38 -22.98
CA THR A 202 -23.20 8.12 -23.25
C THR A 202 -22.01 7.88 -22.32
N SER A 203 -21.70 8.84 -21.44
CA SER A 203 -20.65 8.74 -20.42
C SER A 203 -21.24 8.25 -19.10
N LEU A 204 -20.37 8.07 -18.10
CA LEU A 204 -20.75 7.80 -16.73
C LEU A 204 -21.27 9.04 -16.00
N ASN A 205 -21.15 10.24 -16.55
CA ASN A 205 -21.60 11.47 -15.88
C ASN A 205 -23.13 11.55 -15.86
N CYS A 206 -23.70 11.81 -14.69
CA CYS A 206 -25.14 12.03 -14.49
C CYS A 206 -25.65 13.32 -15.16
N ALA A 207 -24.83 14.37 -15.19
CA ALA A 207 -25.20 15.74 -15.55
C ALA A 207 -24.21 16.36 -16.56
N GLN A 208 -24.68 17.32 -17.36
CA GLN A 208 -23.82 18.09 -18.26
C GLN A 208 -22.98 19.14 -17.51
N GLU A 209 -23.42 19.59 -16.35
CA GLU A 209 -22.74 20.59 -15.52
C GLU A 209 -22.30 19.94 -14.19
N PHE A 210 -21.38 20.57 -13.47
CA PHE A 210 -21.18 20.20 -12.07
C PHE A 210 -22.39 20.61 -11.24
N GLN A 211 -22.87 19.72 -10.38
CA GLN A 211 -24.03 19.96 -9.52
C GLN A 211 -23.74 19.59 -8.07
N TYR A 212 -24.00 20.45 -7.11
CA TYR A 212 -23.70 20.13 -5.70
C TYR A 212 -24.75 19.23 -5.01
N GLU A 213 -25.66 18.65 -5.78
CA GLU A 213 -26.59 17.60 -5.32
C GLU A 213 -25.85 16.26 -5.15
N ASN A 214 -26.08 15.57 -4.03
CA ASN A 214 -25.46 14.27 -3.73
C ASN A 214 -26.50 13.28 -3.17
N PRO A 215 -26.79 12.16 -3.87
CA PRO A 215 -26.25 11.77 -5.17
C PRO A 215 -26.73 12.71 -6.28
N CYS A 216 -25.94 12.83 -7.35
CA CYS A 216 -26.35 13.63 -8.51
C CYS A 216 -27.55 12.99 -9.22
N THR A 217 -28.64 13.75 -9.42
CA THR A 217 -29.85 13.27 -10.10
C THR A 217 -30.30 14.12 -11.30
N GLY A 218 -29.77 15.34 -11.45
CA GLY A 218 -30.11 16.23 -12.56
C GLY A 218 -29.41 15.85 -13.87
N THR A 219 -30.14 15.76 -14.98
CA THR A 219 -29.58 15.32 -16.28
C THR A 219 -29.34 16.43 -17.30
N GLY A 220 -29.84 17.65 -17.04
CA GLY A 220 -29.80 18.77 -17.99
C GLY A 220 -28.70 19.80 -17.71
N ALA A 221 -28.48 20.70 -18.68
CA ALA A 221 -27.74 21.94 -18.47
C ALA A 221 -28.60 22.97 -17.73
N SER A 222 -28.03 23.61 -16.72
CA SER A 222 -28.58 24.66 -15.86
C SER A 222 -29.75 24.22 -14.96
N GLY A 223 -29.51 23.22 -14.12
CA GLY A 223 -30.40 22.81 -13.03
C GLY A 223 -30.29 23.70 -11.79
N ALA A 224 -31.18 23.49 -10.82
CA ALA A 224 -31.23 24.27 -9.56
C ALA A 224 -30.01 24.08 -8.65
N PHE A 225 -29.06 23.23 -9.02
CA PHE A 225 -27.89 22.88 -8.22
C PHE A 225 -26.57 23.09 -8.99
N GLY A 226 -26.61 23.78 -10.13
CA GLY A 226 -25.43 23.99 -10.98
C GLY A 226 -24.32 24.74 -10.24
N TYR A 227 -23.08 24.26 -10.38
CA TYR A 227 -21.89 24.78 -9.72
C TYR A 227 -20.83 25.25 -10.71
N CYS A 228 -20.31 26.46 -10.49
CA CYS A 228 -19.33 27.10 -11.36
C CYS A 228 -17.99 27.32 -10.65
N PHE A 229 -16.88 27.17 -11.39
CA PHE A 229 -15.54 27.46 -10.90
C PHE A 229 -15.08 28.78 -11.54
N VAL A 230 -15.09 29.87 -10.78
CA VAL A 230 -14.85 31.22 -11.31
C VAL A 230 -13.62 31.89 -10.72
N PRO A 231 -12.40 31.32 -10.89
CA PRO A 231 -11.19 31.90 -10.34
C PRO A 231 -10.80 33.19 -11.09
N GLY A 232 -11.43 34.30 -10.71
CA GLY A 232 -11.20 35.64 -11.29
C GLY A 232 -12.20 36.06 -12.37
N ALA A 233 -13.29 35.30 -12.57
CA ALA A 233 -14.37 35.65 -13.49
C ALA A 233 -15.64 36.07 -12.74
N THR A 234 -16.58 36.72 -13.45
CA THR A 234 -17.93 36.96 -12.92
C THR A 234 -18.81 35.78 -13.30
N PRO A 235 -19.42 35.06 -12.34
CA PRO A 235 -20.32 33.95 -12.65
C PRO A 235 -21.53 34.44 -13.43
N SER A 236 -22.02 33.61 -14.36
CA SER A 236 -23.26 33.90 -15.06
C SER A 236 -24.45 33.80 -14.11
N ALA A 237 -25.58 34.41 -14.49
CA ALA A 237 -26.81 34.35 -13.71
C ALA A 237 -27.40 32.93 -13.56
N GLN A 238 -26.87 31.96 -14.32
CA GLN A 238 -27.26 30.55 -14.30
C GLN A 238 -26.42 29.71 -13.32
N CYS A 239 -25.32 30.24 -12.79
CA CYS A 239 -24.56 29.58 -11.73
C CYS A 239 -25.30 29.74 -10.41
N ASP A 240 -26.01 28.69 -9.97
CA ASP A 240 -26.71 28.70 -8.68
C ASP A 240 -25.69 28.67 -7.51
N GLY A 241 -24.70 27.78 -7.59
CA GLY A 241 -23.51 27.76 -6.74
C GLY A 241 -22.26 28.18 -7.50
N PHE A 242 -21.31 28.86 -6.84
CA PHE A 242 -20.02 29.14 -7.46
C PHE A 242 -18.89 29.38 -6.46
N GLY A 243 -17.72 28.85 -6.82
CA GLY A 243 -16.49 28.99 -6.08
C GLY A 243 -15.62 30.11 -6.62
N ARG A 244 -15.13 30.99 -5.73
CA ARG A 244 -14.25 32.13 -6.10
C ARG A 244 -12.76 31.85 -5.89
N GLY A 245 -12.43 30.81 -5.12
CA GLY A 245 -11.06 30.39 -4.89
C GLY A 245 -10.42 29.74 -6.13
N PRO A 246 -9.08 29.58 -6.13
CA PRO A 246 -8.40 28.75 -7.11
C PRO A 246 -9.02 27.34 -7.16
N ALA A 247 -9.22 26.82 -8.37
CA ALA A 247 -9.71 25.48 -8.59
C ALA A 247 -8.70 24.66 -9.39
N TYR A 248 -8.67 23.36 -9.12
CA TYR A 248 -7.71 22.44 -9.71
C TYR A 248 -8.40 21.16 -10.16
N VAL A 249 -7.90 20.58 -11.23
CA VAL A 249 -8.25 19.25 -11.72
C VAL A 249 -7.09 18.30 -11.44
N ALA A 250 -7.37 17.12 -10.90
CA ALA A 250 -6.38 16.07 -10.69
C ALA A 250 -6.97 14.69 -10.99
N ARG A 251 -6.12 13.68 -11.12
CA ARG A 251 -6.56 12.31 -11.37
C ARG A 251 -7.13 11.70 -10.10
N VAL A 252 -8.22 10.97 -10.23
CA VAL A 252 -8.71 10.12 -9.14
C VAL A 252 -7.93 8.82 -9.17
N GLY A 253 -7.45 8.38 -8.00
CA GLY A 253 -6.87 7.07 -7.87
C GLY A 253 -6.98 6.50 -6.47
N SER A 254 -6.70 5.21 -6.40
CA SER A 254 -6.72 4.45 -5.16
C SER A 254 -5.48 3.58 -5.06
N VAL A 255 -4.97 3.44 -3.84
CA VAL A 255 -3.90 2.50 -3.51
C VAL A 255 -4.49 1.42 -2.62
N ARG A 256 -4.30 0.16 -3.00
CA ARG A 256 -4.73 -1.00 -2.22
C ARG A 256 -3.53 -1.73 -1.64
N TRP A 257 -3.67 -2.10 -0.37
CA TRP A 257 -2.74 -2.96 0.35
C TRP A 257 -3.46 -4.22 0.80
N TYR A 258 -2.88 -5.38 0.50
CA TYR A 258 -3.45 -6.68 0.80
C TYR A 258 -2.36 -7.77 0.82
N VAL A 259 -2.68 -8.91 1.44
CA VAL A 259 -1.84 -10.11 1.37
C VAL A 259 -2.23 -10.94 0.14
N GLY A 260 -1.26 -11.23 -0.71
CA GLY A 260 -1.45 -12.01 -1.93
C GLY A 260 -0.55 -13.24 -2.02
N ASN A 261 -0.94 -14.22 -2.84
CA ASN A 261 -0.10 -15.37 -3.11
C ASN A 261 1.10 -14.95 -3.96
N ASN A 262 2.31 -15.37 -3.60
CA ASN A 262 3.51 -15.07 -4.36
C ASN A 262 3.88 -16.22 -5.31
N ALA A 263 4.77 -15.95 -6.28
CA ALA A 263 5.19 -16.94 -7.27
C ALA A 263 6.01 -18.12 -6.69
N ARG A 264 6.41 -18.02 -5.42
CA ARG A 264 7.26 -19.00 -4.72
C ARG A 264 6.43 -19.93 -3.81
N GLY A 265 5.10 -19.86 -3.88
CA GLY A 265 4.19 -20.70 -3.11
C GLY A 265 3.92 -20.23 -1.68
N GLY A 266 4.40 -19.05 -1.32
CA GLY A 266 4.11 -18.38 -0.05
C GLY A 266 3.20 -17.17 -0.23
N ARG A 267 3.18 -16.30 0.77
CA ARG A 267 2.41 -15.05 0.78
C ARG A 267 3.31 -13.83 0.87
N SER A 268 2.82 -12.72 0.36
CA SER A 268 3.54 -11.45 0.38
C SER A 268 2.56 -10.29 0.56
N LEU A 269 3.06 -9.17 1.07
CA LEU A 269 2.33 -7.91 1.06
C LEU A 269 2.44 -7.30 -0.34
N TYR A 270 1.28 -7.01 -0.93
CA TYR A 270 1.16 -6.37 -2.23
C TYR A 270 0.65 -4.94 -2.07
N ARG A 271 1.14 -4.08 -2.96
CA ARG A 271 0.62 -2.73 -3.19
C ARG A 271 0.12 -2.66 -4.63
N ALA A 272 -1.12 -2.28 -4.81
CA ALA A 272 -1.73 -2.07 -6.13
C ALA A 272 -2.24 -0.63 -6.27
N THR A 273 -2.00 0.01 -7.41
CA THR A 273 -2.55 1.32 -7.74
C THR A 273 -3.65 1.17 -8.80
N ILE A 274 -4.80 1.77 -8.52
CA ILE A 274 -5.97 1.84 -9.41
C ILE A 274 -6.15 3.28 -9.84
N SER A 275 -6.33 3.45 -11.15
CA SER A 275 -6.76 4.70 -11.76
C SER A 275 -7.48 4.35 -13.05
N ASN A 276 -8.40 5.19 -13.52
CA ASN A 276 -8.84 5.10 -14.90
C ASN A 276 -7.88 5.90 -15.76
N ARG A 277 -7.11 5.21 -16.62
CA ARG A 277 -6.12 5.80 -17.51
C ARG A 277 -6.16 5.17 -18.90
N SER A 278 -7.37 4.85 -19.38
CA SER A 278 -7.59 4.25 -20.70
C SER A 278 -8.59 5.03 -21.51
N ASN A 279 -8.38 5.02 -22.83
CA ASN A 279 -9.35 5.39 -23.86
C ASN A 279 -10.48 4.35 -24.02
N THR A 280 -10.91 3.75 -22.92
CA THR A 280 -12.01 2.78 -22.89
C THR A 280 -12.93 3.11 -21.73
N ASN A 281 -14.22 2.89 -21.94
CA ASN A 281 -15.27 2.99 -20.91
C ASN A 281 -15.18 1.89 -19.82
N THR A 282 -14.02 1.28 -19.61
CA THR A 282 -13.78 0.31 -18.55
C THR A 282 -12.96 0.99 -17.44
N PRO A 283 -13.62 1.50 -16.39
CA PRO A 283 -13.03 2.51 -15.50
C PRO A 283 -12.01 2.00 -14.48
N ASP A 284 -11.65 0.72 -14.51
CA ASP A 284 -10.68 0.13 -13.60
C ASP A 284 -9.46 -0.41 -14.35
N THR A 285 -8.52 0.47 -14.70
CA THR A 285 -7.24 0.00 -15.21
C THR A 285 -6.28 -0.26 -14.05
N LEU A 286 -5.77 -1.49 -13.98
CA LEU A 286 -4.67 -1.81 -13.10
C LEU A 286 -3.41 -1.11 -13.61
N HIS A 287 -2.94 -0.11 -12.87
CA HIS A 287 -1.78 0.66 -13.30
C HIS A 287 -0.48 -0.01 -12.87
N GLU A 288 -0.41 -0.41 -11.61
CA GLU A 288 0.80 -0.92 -10.98
C GLU A 288 0.43 -1.94 -9.90
N VAL A 289 1.01 -3.14 -9.95
CA VAL A 289 0.99 -4.12 -8.84
C VAL A 289 2.39 -4.60 -8.61
N TYR A 290 2.88 -4.42 -7.40
CA TYR A 290 4.19 -4.91 -7.03
C TYR A 290 4.13 -5.63 -5.69
N GLU A 291 4.91 -6.71 -5.62
CA GLU A 291 5.21 -7.39 -4.38
C GLU A 291 6.16 -6.49 -3.56
N VAL A 292 5.76 -6.12 -2.35
CA VAL A 292 6.54 -5.21 -1.50
C VAL A 292 7.42 -5.98 -0.53
N VAL A 293 6.83 -6.95 0.16
CA VAL A 293 7.52 -7.70 1.20
C VAL A 293 7.07 -9.15 1.18
N GLU A 294 8.03 -10.07 1.10
CA GLU A 294 7.78 -11.50 1.18
C GLU A 294 7.54 -11.96 2.63
N GLY A 295 6.79 -13.05 2.80
CA GLY A 295 6.66 -13.76 4.08
C GLY A 295 5.59 -13.19 4.98
N ILE A 296 4.73 -12.30 4.46
CA ILE A 296 3.59 -11.76 5.18
C ILE A 296 2.45 -12.77 5.12
N GLU A 297 2.17 -13.42 6.24
CA GLU A 297 1.13 -14.45 6.34
C GLU A 297 -0.25 -13.85 6.56
N ASP A 298 -0.32 -12.75 7.32
CA ASP A 298 -1.57 -12.07 7.62
C ASP A 298 -1.40 -10.55 7.72
N LEU A 299 -2.47 -9.85 7.38
CA LEU A 299 -2.66 -8.41 7.55
C LEU A 299 -3.98 -8.24 8.29
N THR A 300 -3.92 -7.58 9.44
CA THR A 300 -5.12 -7.12 10.15
C THR A 300 -5.11 -5.60 10.21
N VAL A 301 -6.23 -4.97 9.87
CA VAL A 301 -6.35 -3.51 9.91
C VAL A 301 -7.57 -3.11 10.75
N THR A 302 -7.34 -2.22 11.71
CA THR A 302 -8.40 -1.68 12.57
C THR A 302 -8.37 -0.17 12.55
N TYR A 303 -9.52 0.46 12.79
CA TYR A 303 -9.75 1.88 12.53
C TYR A 303 -10.27 2.58 13.77
N LEU A 304 -9.85 3.82 13.96
CA LEU A 304 -10.33 4.71 15.01
C LEU A 304 -11.10 5.85 14.36
N GLU A 305 -12.39 5.97 14.67
CA GLU A 305 -13.24 7.09 14.28
C GLU A 305 -13.04 8.28 15.24
N ALA A 306 -13.29 9.49 14.74
CA ALA A 306 -13.23 10.70 15.55
C ALA A 306 -14.25 10.64 16.70
N GLY A 307 -13.82 11.07 17.89
CA GLY A 307 -14.64 11.01 19.11
C GLY A 307 -14.72 9.63 19.76
N GLU A 308 -14.28 8.56 19.09
CA GLU A 308 -14.23 7.21 19.65
C GLU A 308 -12.91 6.90 20.37
N ASN A 309 -12.94 5.90 21.25
CA ASN A 309 -11.77 5.50 22.07
C ASN A 309 -11.24 4.11 21.74
N THR A 310 -11.88 3.39 20.82
CA THR A 310 -11.56 2.00 20.50
C THR A 310 -11.35 1.81 19.02
N TYR A 311 -10.31 1.05 18.67
CA TYR A 311 -10.10 0.62 17.29
C TYR A 311 -11.07 -0.52 16.96
N THR A 312 -11.79 -0.41 15.86
CA THR A 312 -12.76 -1.41 15.38
C THR A 312 -12.28 -2.07 14.09
N ALA A 313 -12.74 -3.29 13.85
CA ALA A 313 -12.55 -3.97 12.57
C ALA A 313 -13.36 -3.27 11.46
N PRO A 314 -13.09 -3.51 10.16
CA PRO A 314 -13.78 -2.83 9.05
C PRO A 314 -15.32 -2.81 9.16
N ALA A 315 -15.92 -3.94 9.56
CA ALA A 315 -17.38 -4.06 9.69
C ALA A 315 -17.99 -3.26 10.85
N GLY A 316 -17.16 -2.76 11.77
CA GLY A 316 -17.58 -1.94 12.91
C GLY A 316 -17.37 -0.44 12.72
N VAL A 317 -16.91 0.01 11.55
CA VAL A 317 -16.76 1.43 11.21
C VAL A 317 -18.12 1.97 10.77
N ALA A 318 -18.63 2.99 11.46
CA ALA A 318 -19.93 3.57 11.14
C ALA A 318 -19.85 4.56 9.98
N ASP A 319 -18.82 5.42 9.97
CA ASP A 319 -18.57 6.40 8.93
C ASP A 319 -17.08 6.44 8.57
N TRP A 320 -16.75 6.00 7.36
CA TRP A 320 -15.37 5.96 6.87
C TRP A 320 -14.75 7.36 6.71
N GLY A 321 -15.57 8.39 6.47
CA GLY A 321 -15.16 9.79 6.45
C GLY A 321 -14.69 10.29 7.82
N GLN A 322 -15.11 9.65 8.91
CA GLN A 322 -14.76 10.00 10.29
C GLN A 322 -13.50 9.28 10.82
N VAL A 323 -12.91 8.37 10.04
CA VAL A 323 -11.69 7.64 10.46
C VAL A 323 -10.51 8.59 10.58
N VAL A 324 -9.91 8.69 11.76
CA VAL A 324 -8.75 9.58 12.05
C VAL A 324 -7.43 8.83 12.23
N ALA A 325 -7.48 7.54 12.56
CA ALA A 325 -6.28 6.72 12.67
C ALA A 325 -6.53 5.26 12.29
N VAL A 326 -5.47 4.60 11.81
CA VAL A 326 -5.45 3.19 11.42
C VAL A 326 -4.39 2.47 12.23
N ARG A 327 -4.71 1.28 12.73
CA ARG A 327 -3.78 0.36 13.36
C ARG A 327 -3.60 -0.85 12.46
N ILE A 328 -2.37 -1.03 12.00
CA ILE A 328 -1.95 -2.08 11.09
C ILE A 328 -1.21 -3.13 11.91
N ARG A 329 -1.58 -4.40 11.75
CA ARG A 329 -0.83 -5.54 12.28
C ARG A 329 -0.40 -6.43 11.12
N LEU A 330 0.88 -6.76 11.10
CA LEU A 330 1.47 -7.69 10.15
C LEU A 330 2.05 -8.88 10.90
N ASP A 331 1.68 -10.07 10.45
CA ASP A 331 2.27 -11.32 10.90
C ASP A 331 3.19 -11.84 9.79
N MET A 332 4.50 -11.88 10.07
CA MET A 332 5.53 -12.30 9.12
C MET A 332 6.23 -13.57 9.59
N VAL A 333 6.61 -14.41 8.63
CA VAL A 333 7.47 -15.59 8.82
C VAL A 333 8.74 -15.49 7.97
N GLY A 334 9.80 -16.18 8.41
CA GLY A 334 11.03 -16.31 7.64
C GLY A 334 10.77 -17.07 6.34
N THR A 335 11.17 -16.50 5.20
CA THR A 335 11.00 -17.12 3.89
C THR A 335 12.23 -17.90 3.51
N GLU A 336 12.00 -19.04 2.86
CA GLU A 336 13.07 -20.00 2.54
C GLU A 336 14.08 -19.38 1.55
N GLY A 337 13.66 -18.60 0.54
CA GLY A 337 14.58 -17.83 -0.31
C GLY A 337 15.83 -18.61 -0.76
N ALA A 338 17.03 -18.14 -0.38
CA ALA A 338 18.32 -18.81 -0.59
C ALA A 338 18.82 -19.64 0.61
N LEU A 339 17.97 -19.78 1.63
CA LEU A 339 18.19 -20.53 2.87
C LEU A 339 17.48 -21.88 2.75
N THR A 340 17.95 -22.87 3.50
CA THR A 340 17.28 -24.17 3.64
C THR A 340 16.21 -24.12 4.72
N ALA A 341 15.21 -25.01 4.69
CA ALA A 341 14.20 -25.16 5.74
C ALA A 341 14.77 -25.19 7.18
N SER A 342 15.99 -25.70 7.37
CA SER A 342 16.68 -25.73 8.68
C SER A 342 17.21 -24.38 9.16
N GLU A 343 17.32 -23.39 8.27
CA GLU A 343 17.91 -22.07 8.53
C GLU A 343 16.86 -20.99 8.79
N ILE A 344 15.58 -21.28 8.51
CA ILE A 344 14.42 -20.45 8.89
C ILE A 344 13.76 -20.92 10.19
N GLN A 345 14.23 -22.03 10.77
CA GLN A 345 13.69 -22.59 12.01
C GLN A 345 14.45 -22.10 13.26
N GLY A 346 13.72 -21.87 14.33
CA GLY A 346 14.25 -21.57 15.67
C GLY A 346 14.86 -22.80 16.34
N THR A 347 15.38 -22.62 17.55
CA THR A 347 15.95 -23.72 18.36
C THR A 347 14.91 -24.76 18.78
N ASP A 348 13.63 -24.45 18.61
CA ASP A 348 12.46 -25.31 18.83
C ASP A 348 11.98 -26.04 17.56
N GLY A 349 12.63 -25.81 16.41
CA GLY A 349 12.26 -26.40 15.12
C GLY A 349 11.06 -25.73 14.43
N GLN A 350 10.54 -24.62 14.96
CA GLN A 350 9.44 -23.87 14.35
C GLN A 350 9.97 -22.77 13.45
N VAL A 351 9.24 -22.43 12.38
CA VAL A 351 9.62 -21.30 11.51
C VAL A 351 9.60 -20.00 12.33
N LEU A 352 10.68 -19.22 12.21
CA LEU A 352 10.81 -17.95 12.90
C LEU A 352 9.76 -16.96 12.36
N GLY A 353 8.97 -16.40 13.26
CA GLY A 353 7.94 -15.41 12.92
C GLY A 353 7.96 -14.20 13.84
N ARG A 354 7.39 -13.10 13.36
CA ARG A 354 7.22 -11.86 14.11
C ARG A 354 5.85 -11.25 13.79
N THR A 355 5.17 -10.85 14.85
CA THR A 355 4.02 -9.96 14.77
C THR A 355 4.48 -8.56 15.14
N LEU A 356 4.16 -7.57 14.33
CA LEU A 356 4.32 -6.17 14.68
C LEU A 356 3.04 -5.39 14.43
N THR A 357 2.88 -4.32 15.20
CA THR A 357 1.74 -3.42 15.10
C THR A 357 2.25 -1.98 14.96
N HIS A 358 1.66 -1.24 14.03
CA HIS A 358 1.94 0.16 13.81
C HIS A 358 0.65 0.97 13.76
N VAL A 359 0.67 2.19 14.28
CA VAL A 359 -0.48 3.10 14.27
C VAL A 359 -0.12 4.32 13.44
N VAL A 360 -1.03 4.66 12.52
CA VAL A 360 -0.88 5.75 11.57
C VAL A 360 -2.07 6.68 11.72
N GLN A 361 -1.82 7.96 11.98
CA GLN A 361 -2.85 8.99 11.91
C GLN A 361 -2.96 9.51 10.47
N LEU A 362 -4.19 9.77 10.03
CA LEU A 362 -4.46 10.36 8.72
C LEU A 362 -4.20 11.87 8.80
N ARG A 363 -3.62 12.46 7.75
CA ARG A 363 -3.32 13.90 7.71
C ARG A 363 -4.51 14.73 7.25
N ASN A 364 -5.23 14.26 6.23
CA ASN A 364 -6.27 15.02 5.53
C ASN A 364 -7.65 14.83 6.19
N ARG A 365 -7.71 15.06 7.52
CA ARG A 365 -8.92 14.92 8.35
C ARG A 365 -9.29 16.20 9.11
N GLU A 366 -8.88 17.35 8.57
CA GLU A 366 -9.07 18.68 9.18
C GLU A 366 -10.54 19.02 9.46
N ALA A 367 -11.49 18.40 8.76
CA ALA A 367 -12.93 18.62 8.97
C ALA A 367 -13.50 17.90 10.21
N VAL A 368 -12.75 16.96 10.79
CA VAL A 368 -13.25 16.01 11.78
C VAL A 368 -12.48 16.04 13.11
N LEU A 369 -11.28 16.62 13.09
CA LEU A 369 -10.47 16.91 14.29
C LEU A 369 -10.92 18.24 14.91
#